data_AF-A0A6A4GUA0-F1
#
_entry.id   AF-A0A6A4GUA0-F1
#
_cell.length_a   1.000
_cell.length_b   1.000
_cell.length_c   1.000
_cell.angle_alpha   90.00
_cell.angle_beta   90.00
_cell.angle_gamma   90.00
#
_symmetry.space_group_name_H-M   'P 1'
#
loop_
_entity.id
_entity.type
_entity.pdbx_description
1 polymer ?
#
loop_
_entity_poly.entity_id
_entity_poly.type
_entity_poly.pdbx_seq_one_letter_code
_entity_poly.pdbx_strand_id
1 'polypeptide(L)'
;MADYDSSSEHSDLSTEQLLALLNSIQQFAAEPASFLISLARNAELSEAKTALGECLKEVLNAFKASEELCGNTLGWARKEMMHEYAQQLLQLMYSASGIRFSARNATAEHFESINIDDISTQMREHAPDLWDLLGVLLDANIDLSYGRRKEAERQAKKKKGGQVDEDDKADEDYWDNKGAARDQVNDDETEDFESPESQEPPVTAATKSTPGCFVCMSAMMQSTNQRCNALQSLIGLFLHACNAPETAVELRAHIGVSISTSAIRDAISTYAFDNIDMDLKNATLTLENALPTLIHLTSGTFLQLQHSVTLEDLQCADELWSKSKLNPDRTSTHAPVSNTQFAQIHPETPNHPLGLLQCERFIHNLREAKPEVIDGIPLTKSQQKHVQMMDTPCLTAAQKAAVLEDMASKQGGVGDPHDAGDNAEAKKL
;
A
#
# COMPACT_ATOMS: atom_id res chain seq x y z
N MET A 1 -4.70 29.10 29.05
CA MET A 1 -3.23 29.03 28.85
C MET A 1 -2.78 30.45 28.61
N ALA A 2 -2.23 31.07 29.66
CA ALA A 2 -1.55 32.35 29.53
C ALA A 2 -0.09 32.00 29.21
N ASP A 3 0.32 32.27 27.98
CA ASP A 3 1.73 32.17 27.59
C ASP A 3 2.49 33.23 28.39
N TYR A 4 3.18 32.78 29.42
CA TYR A 4 4.18 33.58 30.11
C TYR A 4 5.34 33.73 29.13
N ASP A 5 5.34 34.82 28.36
CA ASP A 5 6.48 35.29 27.59
C ASP A 5 7.56 35.74 28.58
N SER A 6 8.25 34.77 29.18
CA SER A 6 9.48 34.99 29.91
C SER A 6 10.60 35.15 28.89
N SER A 7 10.57 36.27 28.18
CA SER A 7 11.67 36.73 27.35
C SER A 7 12.82 37.05 28.32
N SER A 8 13.67 36.05 28.59
CA SER A 8 14.94 36.30 29.26
C SER A 8 15.72 37.26 28.36
N GLU A 9 15.89 38.49 28.83
CA GLU A 9 16.82 39.45 28.23
C GLU A 9 18.24 38.86 28.34
N HIS A 10 18.61 38.03 27.37
CA HIS A 10 19.99 37.65 27.18
C HIS A 10 20.72 38.90 26.73
N SER A 11 21.58 39.44 27.60
CA SER A 11 22.40 40.60 27.28
C SER A 11 23.37 40.21 26.15
N ASP A 12 23.11 40.71 24.94
CA ASP A 12 24.03 40.54 23.81
C ASP A 12 25.42 41.07 24.17
N LEU A 13 26.45 40.28 23.86
CA LEU A 13 27.84 40.69 24.06
C LEU A 13 28.17 41.88 23.15
N SER A 14 28.82 42.90 23.69
CA SER A 14 29.29 44.02 22.89
C SER A 14 30.37 43.57 21.89
N THR A 15 30.54 44.31 20.79
CA THR A 15 31.60 44.04 19.81
C THR A 15 32.99 43.98 20.44
N GLU A 16 33.26 44.81 21.44
CA GLU A 16 34.52 44.81 22.18
C GLU A 16 34.70 43.52 22.99
N GLN A 17 33.64 43.02 23.65
CA GLN A 17 33.67 41.76 24.38
C GLN A 17 33.90 40.57 23.43
N LEU A 18 33.23 40.56 22.27
CA LEU A 18 33.44 39.52 21.25
C LEU A 18 34.88 39.51 20.72
N LEU A 19 35.44 40.69 20.42
CA LEU A 19 36.84 40.80 19.99
C LEU A 19 37.83 40.37 21.08
N ALA A 20 37.57 40.72 22.34
CA ALA A 20 38.40 40.27 23.47
C ALA A 20 38.36 38.75 23.63
N LEU A 21 37.19 38.14 23.46
CA LEU A 21 37.02 36.68 23.49
C LEU A 21 37.77 36.00 22.34
N LEU A 22 37.63 36.51 21.11
CA LEU A 22 38.35 35.99 19.94
C LEU A 22 39.86 36.09 20.10
N ASN A 23 40.37 37.23 20.59
CA ASN A 23 41.79 37.40 20.89
C ASN A 23 42.27 36.42 21.96
N SER A 24 41.45 36.14 22.98
CA SER A 24 41.78 35.17 24.03
C SER A 24 41.87 33.75 23.46
N ILE A 25 40.97 33.35 22.56
CA ILE A 25 41.05 32.05 21.86
C ILE A 25 42.32 31.96 21.01
N GLN A 26 42.66 33.04 20.31
CA GLN A 26 43.85 33.09 19.46
C GLN A 26 45.16 33.01 20.26
N GLN A 27 45.19 33.47 21.52
CA GLN A 27 46.35 33.30 22.41
C GLN A 27 46.67 31.83 22.69
N PHE A 28 45.68 30.93 22.64
CA PHE A 28 45.89 29.48 22.75
C PHE A 28 46.25 28.83 21.41
N ALA A 29 46.58 29.62 20.38
CA ALA A 29 46.83 29.16 19.01
C ALA A 29 45.70 28.30 18.43
N ALA A 30 44.46 28.52 18.87
CA ALA A 30 43.28 27.83 18.39
C ALA A 30 42.48 28.73 17.44
N GLU A 31 41.97 28.14 16.36
CA GLU A 31 40.94 28.78 15.55
C GLU A 31 39.58 28.73 16.27
N PRO A 32 38.68 29.71 16.08
CA PRO A 32 37.35 29.69 16.71
C PRO A 32 36.57 28.40 16.45
N ALA A 33 36.65 27.85 15.22
CA ALA A 33 36.03 26.57 14.89
C ALA A 33 36.65 25.41 15.68
N SER A 34 37.98 25.38 15.82
CA SER A 34 38.69 24.35 16.60
C SER A 34 38.35 24.42 18.09
N PHE A 35 38.13 25.63 18.63
CA PHE A 35 37.64 25.80 20.00
C PHE A 35 36.25 25.18 20.18
N LEU A 36 35.28 25.50 19.32
CA LEU A 36 33.93 24.94 19.41
C LEU A 36 33.91 23.41 19.24
N ILE A 37 34.68 22.87 18.29
CA ILE A 37 34.80 21.42 18.08
C ILE A 37 35.43 20.74 19.32
N SER A 38 36.49 21.35 19.89
CA SER A 38 37.16 20.81 21.07
C SER A 38 36.24 20.87 22.30
N LEU A 39 35.48 21.95 22.47
CA LEU A 39 34.47 22.09 23.51
C LEU A 39 33.41 20.98 23.41
N ALA A 40 32.89 20.71 22.21
CA ALA A 40 31.91 19.65 21.98
C ALA A 40 32.48 18.24 22.23
N ARG A 41 33.76 18.01 21.91
CA ARG A 41 34.41 16.69 22.03
C ARG A 41 34.98 16.39 23.42
N ASN A 42 35.38 17.39 24.21
CA ASN A 42 36.07 17.18 25.48
C ASN A 42 35.13 16.54 26.54
N ALA A 43 35.43 15.34 27.03
CA ALA A 43 34.57 14.62 27.97
C ALA A 43 34.45 15.28 29.36
N GLU A 44 35.42 16.12 29.75
CA GLU A 44 35.50 16.72 31.09
C GLU A 44 34.62 17.97 31.24
N LEU A 45 34.20 18.59 30.13
CA LEU A 45 33.45 19.86 30.12
C LEU A 45 31.92 19.64 30.04
N SER A 46 31.35 18.81 30.90
CA SER A 46 29.92 18.45 30.86
C SER A 46 28.98 19.65 31.07
N GLU A 47 29.30 20.55 32.01
CA GLU A 47 28.49 21.74 32.30
C GLU A 47 28.45 22.70 31.10
N ALA A 48 29.61 22.99 30.51
CA ALA A 48 29.69 23.85 29.34
C ALA A 48 28.99 23.25 28.11
N LYS A 49 29.02 21.93 27.93
CA LYS A 49 28.24 21.25 26.89
C LYS A 49 26.74 21.32 27.12
N THR A 50 26.31 21.22 28.38
CA THR A 50 24.89 21.34 28.73
C THR A 50 24.39 22.74 28.40
N ALA A 51 25.13 23.77 28.84
CA ALA A 51 24.83 25.16 28.49
C ALA A 51 24.86 25.42 26.97
N LEU A 52 25.83 24.84 26.24
CA LEU A 52 25.86 24.94 24.78
C LEU A 52 24.66 24.22 24.12
N GLY A 53 24.24 23.09 24.67
CA GLY A 53 23.09 22.33 24.19
C GLY A 53 21.77 23.09 24.40
N GLU A 54 21.61 23.74 25.56
CA GLU A 54 20.46 24.58 25.88
C GLU A 54 20.33 25.77 24.91
N CYS A 55 21.46 26.37 24.51
CA CYS A 55 21.50 27.51 23.58
C CYS A 55 21.70 27.12 22.09
N LEU A 56 21.76 25.82 21.76
CA LEU A 56 22.16 25.37 20.42
C LEU A 56 21.15 25.84 19.36
N LYS A 57 19.86 25.86 19.71
CA LYS A 57 18.80 26.29 18.81
C LYS A 57 18.94 27.76 18.43
N GLU A 58 19.24 28.62 19.40
CA GLU A 58 19.48 30.05 19.22
C GLU A 58 20.72 30.29 18.35
N VAL A 59 21.80 29.56 18.60
CA VAL A 59 23.03 29.62 17.79
C VAL A 59 22.75 29.22 16.33
N LEU A 60 22.06 28.10 16.11
CA LEU A 60 21.70 27.66 14.76
C LEU A 60 20.75 28.63 14.06
N ASN A 61 19.83 29.25 14.80
CA ASN A 61 18.94 30.29 14.26
C ASN A 61 19.73 31.55 13.86
N ALA A 62 20.71 31.96 14.67
CA ALA A 62 21.60 33.07 14.34
C ALA A 62 22.43 32.77 13.08
N PHE A 63 22.95 31.54 12.95
CA PHE A 63 23.66 31.10 11.74
C PHE A 63 22.75 31.10 10.50
N LYS A 64 21.50 30.66 10.65
CA LYS A 64 20.50 30.70 9.59
C LYS A 64 20.12 32.13 9.19
N ALA A 65 20.14 33.09 10.13
CA ALA A 65 19.84 34.49 9.87
C ALA A 65 21.01 35.26 9.20
N SER A 66 22.25 34.77 9.34
CA SER A 66 23.44 35.38 8.73
C SER A 66 23.54 35.06 7.24
N GLU A 67 23.68 36.07 6.38
CA GLU A 67 23.82 35.90 4.92
C GLU A 67 25.05 35.06 4.54
N GLU A 68 26.17 35.22 5.26
CA GLU A 68 27.42 34.51 4.97
C GLU A 68 27.39 33.04 5.40
N LEU A 69 26.68 32.72 6.49
CA LEU A 69 26.67 31.39 7.09
C LEU A 69 25.47 30.54 6.67
N CYS A 70 24.34 31.16 6.34
CA CYS A 70 23.08 30.48 6.07
C CYS A 70 23.21 29.38 5.01
N GLY A 71 23.91 29.66 3.90
CA GLY A 71 24.13 28.68 2.84
C GLY A 71 24.88 27.43 3.31
N ASN A 72 25.95 27.62 4.10
CA ASN A 72 26.74 26.53 4.64
C ASN A 72 25.98 25.74 5.71
N THR A 73 25.29 26.44 6.62
CA THR A 73 24.49 25.82 7.69
C THR A 73 23.33 25.00 7.12
N LEU A 74 22.56 25.54 6.18
CA LEU A 74 21.46 24.82 5.54
C LEU A 74 21.96 23.67 4.65
N GLY A 75 23.07 23.87 3.94
CA GLY A 75 23.69 22.83 3.12
C GLY A 75 24.15 21.63 3.97
N TRP A 76 24.81 21.90 5.10
CA TRP A 76 25.20 20.87 6.06
C TRP A 76 23.97 20.18 6.68
N ALA A 77 23.01 20.93 7.22
CA ALA A 77 21.82 20.36 7.85
C ALA A 77 21.03 19.48 6.87
N ARG A 78 20.88 19.92 5.61
CA ARG A 78 20.24 19.10 4.56
C ARG A 78 20.99 17.79 4.35
N LYS A 79 22.31 17.83 4.24
CA LYS A 79 23.14 16.63 4.01
C LYS A 79 23.02 15.64 5.16
N GLU A 80 23.10 16.11 6.40
CA GLU A 80 22.95 15.25 7.59
C GLU A 80 21.54 14.66 7.67
N MET A 81 20.49 15.46 7.48
CA MET A 81 19.11 14.94 7.48
C MET A 81 18.87 13.92 6.36
N MET A 82 19.39 14.15 5.14
CA MET A 82 19.29 13.17 4.05
C MET A 82 20.00 11.86 4.39
N HIS A 83 21.14 11.92 5.06
CA HIS A 83 21.85 10.74 5.52
C HIS A 83 21.04 9.98 6.57
N GLU A 84 20.46 10.69 7.55
CA GLU A 84 19.60 10.11 8.59
C GLU A 84 18.36 9.45 7.98
N TYR A 85 17.64 10.13 7.07
CA TYR A 85 16.49 9.55 6.37
C TYR A 85 16.84 8.30 5.58
N ALA A 86 18.00 8.30 4.91
CA ALA A 86 18.47 7.12 4.18
C ALA A 86 18.78 5.97 5.14
N GLN A 87 19.39 6.24 6.30
CA GLN A 87 19.65 5.23 7.31
C GLN A 87 18.36 4.65 7.89
N GLN A 88 17.38 5.50 8.22
CA GLN A 88 16.06 5.06 8.70
C GLN A 88 15.32 4.22 7.66
N LEU A 89 15.37 4.60 6.38
CA LEU A 89 14.81 3.79 5.30
C LEU A 89 15.52 2.44 5.17
N LEU A 90 16.85 2.39 5.31
CA LEU A 90 17.60 1.13 5.35
C LEU A 90 17.19 0.27 6.55
N GLN A 91 16.99 0.87 7.73
CA GLN A 91 16.54 0.18 8.95
C GLN A 91 15.21 -0.56 8.72
N LEU A 92 14.23 0.12 8.11
CA LEU A 92 12.94 -0.47 7.77
C LEU A 92 13.04 -1.67 6.82
N MET A 93 14.03 -1.67 5.94
CA MET A 93 14.21 -2.75 4.97
C MET A 93 14.89 -3.99 5.54
N TYR A 94 15.51 -3.95 6.73
CA TYR A 94 16.09 -5.17 7.30
C TYR A 94 14.99 -6.16 7.68
N SER A 95 15.27 -7.46 7.53
CA SER A 95 14.29 -8.53 7.77
C SER A 95 13.74 -8.57 9.20
N ALA A 96 14.41 -7.92 10.14
CA ALA A 96 13.98 -7.84 11.53
C ALA A 96 12.73 -6.98 11.74
N SER A 97 12.40 -6.09 10.80
CA SER A 97 11.24 -5.20 10.93
C SER A 97 9.90 -5.89 10.68
N GLY A 98 9.89 -7.12 10.12
CA GLY A 98 8.63 -7.80 9.76
C GLY A 98 7.90 -7.19 8.55
N ILE A 99 8.40 -6.09 7.97
CA ILE A 99 7.75 -5.37 6.86
C ILE A 99 8.02 -6.05 5.50
N ARG A 100 8.95 -7.01 5.44
CA ARG A 100 9.23 -7.77 4.22
C ARG A 100 8.11 -8.76 3.97
N PHE A 101 7.36 -8.52 2.90
CA PHE A 101 6.30 -9.39 2.44
C PHE A 101 6.76 -10.12 1.17
N SER A 102 6.45 -11.42 1.09
CA SER A 102 6.67 -12.19 -0.12
C SER A 102 5.35 -12.80 -0.55
N ALA A 103 4.74 -12.25 -1.60
CA ALA A 103 3.47 -12.73 -2.14
C ALA A 103 3.47 -14.23 -2.45
N ARG A 104 4.63 -14.79 -2.85
CA ARG A 104 4.78 -16.23 -3.14
C ARG A 104 4.65 -17.15 -1.92
N ASN A 105 4.97 -16.64 -0.73
CA ASN A 105 4.95 -17.42 0.51
C ASN A 105 3.81 -16.97 1.45
N ALA A 106 2.99 -16.02 1.00
CA ALA A 106 1.93 -15.47 1.83
C ALA A 106 0.77 -16.47 1.94
N THR A 107 0.48 -16.91 3.16
CA THR A 107 -0.69 -17.72 3.46
C THR A 107 -1.90 -16.83 3.71
N ALA A 108 -3.12 -17.38 3.66
CA ALA A 108 -4.33 -16.64 4.03
C ALA A 108 -4.24 -16.06 5.46
N GLU A 109 -3.72 -16.84 6.41
CA GLU A 109 -3.46 -16.39 7.79
C GLU A 109 -2.51 -15.18 7.84
N HIS A 110 -1.52 -15.14 6.94
CA HIS A 110 -0.61 -14.01 6.87
C HIS A 110 -1.33 -12.73 6.45
N PHE A 111 -2.25 -12.80 5.48
CA PHE A 111 -3.07 -11.64 5.08
C PHE A 111 -4.01 -11.18 6.18
N GLU A 112 -4.64 -12.12 6.89
CA GLU A 112 -5.51 -11.80 8.04
C GLU A 112 -4.73 -11.13 9.18
N SER A 113 -3.44 -11.46 9.33
CA SER A 113 -2.56 -10.86 10.34
C SER A 113 -2.02 -9.47 9.97
N ILE A 114 -2.16 -9.03 8.71
CA ILE A 114 -1.64 -7.73 8.29
C ILE A 114 -2.59 -6.62 8.74
N ASN A 115 -2.17 -5.91 9.79
CA ASN A 115 -2.80 -4.69 10.24
C ASN A 115 -1.99 -3.46 9.76
N ILE A 116 -2.62 -2.58 8.98
CA ILE A 116 -1.99 -1.37 8.44
C ILE A 116 -1.55 -0.42 9.57
N ASP A 117 -2.31 -0.36 10.66
CA ASP A 117 -1.98 0.50 11.80
C ASP A 117 -0.73 0.00 12.55
N ASP A 118 -0.59 -1.33 12.67
CA ASP A 118 0.60 -1.94 13.28
C ASP A 118 1.84 -1.70 12.43
N ILE A 119 1.74 -1.88 11.10
CA ILE A 119 2.85 -1.60 10.18
C ILE A 119 3.19 -0.10 10.18
N SER A 120 2.18 0.77 10.21
CA SER A 120 2.40 2.23 10.31
C SER A 120 3.11 2.61 11.60
N THR A 121 2.74 1.97 12.72
CA THR A 121 3.38 2.17 14.02
C THR A 121 4.83 1.73 13.99
N GLN A 122 5.11 0.55 13.43
CA GLN A 122 6.48 0.06 13.25
C GLN A 122 7.30 0.96 12.31
N MET A 123 6.70 1.44 11.22
CA MET A 123 7.36 2.37 10.30
C MET A 123 7.75 3.66 11.00
N ARG A 124 6.86 4.19 11.84
CA ARG A 124 7.12 5.39 12.63
C ARG A 124 8.18 5.16 13.71
N GLU A 125 8.17 4.00 14.35
CA GLU A 125 9.14 3.66 15.39
C GLU A 125 10.56 3.54 14.83
N HIS A 126 10.71 2.92 13.66
CA HIS A 126 12.02 2.71 13.03
C HIS A 126 12.50 3.87 12.17
N ALA A 127 11.61 4.79 11.78
CA ALA A 127 11.95 5.93 10.94
C ALA A 127 11.17 7.20 11.35
N PRO A 128 11.34 7.68 12.59
CA PRO A 128 10.55 8.78 13.13
C PRO A 128 10.77 10.10 12.38
N ASP A 129 12.02 10.43 12.06
CA ASP A 129 12.33 11.70 11.40
C ASP A 129 11.83 11.72 9.95
N LEU A 130 11.95 10.59 9.25
CA LEU A 130 11.39 10.44 7.90
C LEU A 130 9.86 10.51 7.94
N TRP A 131 9.24 9.88 8.94
CA TRP A 131 7.79 9.92 9.14
C TRP A 131 7.29 11.34 9.36
N ASP A 132 7.95 12.09 10.24
CA ASP A 132 7.61 13.47 10.56
C ASP A 132 7.83 14.40 9.36
N LEU A 133 8.93 14.21 8.60
CA LEU A 133 9.15 14.93 7.35
C LEU A 133 8.00 14.70 6.36
N LEU A 134 7.60 13.45 6.15
CA LEU A 134 6.48 13.13 5.26
C LEU A 134 5.17 13.72 5.77
N GLY A 135 4.94 13.71 7.09
CA GLY A 135 3.79 14.37 7.69
C GLY A 135 3.73 15.85 7.30
N VAL A 136 4.83 16.57 7.47
CA VAL A 136 4.94 17.99 7.07
C VAL A 136 4.74 18.18 5.57
N LEU A 137 5.32 17.32 4.73
CA LEU A 137 5.20 17.43 3.26
C LEU A 137 3.79 17.12 2.76
N LEU A 138 3.09 16.18 3.39
CA LEU A 138 1.72 15.79 3.04
C LEU A 138 0.68 16.78 3.60
N ASP A 139 1.02 17.46 4.70
CA ASP A 139 0.23 18.55 5.27
C ASP A 139 0.53 19.93 4.64
N ALA A 140 1.43 19.99 3.65
CA ALA A 140 1.96 21.25 3.10
C ALA A 140 0.90 22.18 2.50
N ASN A 141 -0.30 21.69 2.18
CA ASN A 141 -1.44 22.58 1.96
C ASN A 141 -2.06 22.99 3.31
N ILE A 142 -1.38 23.93 3.98
CA ILE A 142 -1.77 24.50 5.27
C ILE A 142 -3.21 25.04 5.23
N ASP A 143 -3.63 25.63 4.10
CA ASP A 143 -4.97 26.18 3.95
C ASP A 143 -6.04 25.09 3.90
N LEU A 144 -5.78 23.99 3.20
CA LEU A 144 -6.69 22.83 3.17
C LEU A 144 -6.69 22.06 4.50
N SER A 145 -5.55 21.98 5.19
CA SER A 145 -5.51 21.33 6.51
C SER A 145 -6.26 22.17 7.56
N TYR A 146 -6.12 23.49 7.51
CA TYR A 146 -6.90 24.42 8.34
C TYR A 146 -8.40 24.33 8.03
N GLY A 147 -8.79 24.30 6.75
CA GLY A 147 -10.17 24.11 6.31
C GLY A 147 -10.77 22.80 6.84
N ARG A 148 -10.07 21.68 6.67
CA ARG A 148 -10.49 20.36 7.19
C ARG A 148 -10.61 20.35 8.71
N ARG A 149 -9.69 21.01 9.42
CA ARG A 149 -9.74 21.12 10.88
C ARG A 149 -10.92 21.96 11.36
N LYS A 150 -11.15 23.10 10.72
CA LYS A 150 -12.29 23.98 11.03
C LYS A 150 -13.61 23.26 10.78
N GLU A 151 -13.72 22.50 9.69
CA GLU A 151 -14.93 21.74 9.39
C GLU A 151 -15.14 20.59 10.40
N ALA A 152 -14.08 19.86 10.75
CA ALA A 152 -14.14 18.85 11.81
C ALA A 152 -14.53 19.45 13.18
N GLU A 153 -14.05 20.66 13.50
CA GLU A 153 -14.45 21.39 14.71
C GLU A 153 -15.92 21.86 14.65
N ARG A 154 -16.41 22.30 13.48
CA ARG A 154 -17.84 22.64 13.28
C ARG A 154 -18.72 21.40 13.47
N GLN A 155 -18.34 20.28 12.87
CA GLN A 155 -19.03 19.00 13.04
C GLN A 155 -19.00 18.53 14.51
N ALA A 156 -17.86 18.65 15.21
CA ALA A 156 -17.76 18.30 16.63
C ALA A 156 -18.60 19.21 17.53
N LYS A 157 -18.77 20.49 17.16
CA LYS A 157 -19.66 21.43 17.85
C LYS A 157 -21.14 21.11 17.58
N LYS A 158 -21.52 20.82 16.33
CA LYS A 158 -22.87 20.34 15.98
C LYS A 158 -23.22 19.08 16.79
N LYS A 159 -22.29 18.12 16.90
CA LYS A 159 -22.44 16.90 17.73
C LYS A 159 -22.64 17.16 19.24
N LYS A 160 -22.18 18.29 19.77
CA LYS A 160 -22.35 18.65 21.20
C LYS A 160 -23.57 19.54 21.48
N GLY A 161 -24.15 20.15 20.44
CA GLY A 161 -25.18 21.18 20.55
C GLY A 161 -26.61 20.69 20.39
N GLY A 162 -26.89 19.39 20.49
CA GLY A 162 -28.23 18.82 20.28
C GLY A 162 -29.31 19.45 21.16
N GLN A 163 -30.00 20.46 20.64
CA GLN A 163 -31.36 20.80 20.98
C GLN A 163 -32.09 21.19 19.69
N VAL A 164 -33.10 20.37 19.39
CA VAL A 164 -33.90 20.30 18.18
C VAL A 164 -35.00 21.36 18.24
N ASP A 165 -35.13 22.18 17.20
CA ASP A 165 -36.39 22.84 16.85
C ASP A 165 -36.77 22.38 15.45
N GLU A 166 -37.84 21.59 15.38
CA GLU A 166 -38.51 21.11 14.16
C GLU A 166 -39.34 22.25 13.56
N ASP A 167 -39.09 22.65 12.32
CA ASP A 167 -40.18 22.99 11.40
C ASP A 167 -39.72 23.04 9.93
N ASP A 168 -40.42 22.26 9.11
CA ASP A 168 -40.19 21.93 7.71
C ASP A 168 -40.41 23.09 6.74
N LYS A 169 -39.71 23.08 5.58
CA LYS A 169 -40.33 22.87 4.25
C LYS A 169 -39.33 22.83 3.10
N ALA A 170 -39.57 21.84 2.24
CA ALA A 170 -38.89 21.49 1.00
C ALA A 170 -38.84 22.63 -0.03
N ASP A 171 -37.76 22.68 -0.81
CA ASP A 171 -37.82 23.01 -2.25
C ASP A 171 -36.65 22.36 -3.03
N GLU A 172 -37.03 21.57 -4.04
CA GLU A 172 -36.20 21.01 -5.12
C GLU A 172 -35.84 22.12 -6.12
N ASP A 173 -34.55 22.35 -6.46
CA ASP A 173 -34.04 22.86 -7.77
C ASP A 173 -32.66 23.58 -7.67
N TYR A 174 -31.55 22.89 -7.37
CA TYR A 174 -30.23 23.56 -7.18
C TYR A 174 -29.03 23.02 -8.00
N TRP A 175 -29.19 22.56 -9.24
CA TRP A 175 -27.99 22.16 -10.03
C TRP A 175 -27.77 22.81 -11.40
N ASP A 176 -28.60 23.76 -11.85
CA ASP A 176 -28.53 24.24 -13.24
C ASP A 176 -27.88 25.62 -13.48
N ASN A 177 -26.98 26.12 -12.61
CA ASN A 177 -26.36 27.43 -12.90
C ASN A 177 -24.94 27.64 -12.36
N LYS A 178 -23.92 27.32 -13.16
CA LYS A 178 -22.57 27.90 -13.01
C LYS A 178 -22.02 28.37 -14.35
N GLY A 179 -22.18 29.66 -14.62
CA GLY A 179 -21.65 30.28 -15.84
C GLY A 179 -21.76 31.80 -15.94
N ALA A 180 -21.55 32.58 -14.87
CA ALA A 180 -21.26 34.02 -14.99
C ALA A 180 -20.63 34.60 -13.72
N ALA A 181 -19.54 35.34 -13.90
CA ALA A 181 -18.86 36.08 -12.84
C ALA A 181 -19.66 37.33 -12.42
N ARG A 182 -19.87 37.52 -11.12
CA ARG A 182 -20.11 38.85 -10.53
C ARG A 182 -19.84 38.88 -9.02
N ASP A 183 -19.32 40.02 -8.59
CA ASP A 183 -19.02 40.46 -7.22
C ASP A 183 -20.23 40.44 -6.27
N GLN A 184 -19.90 40.16 -5.00
CA GLN A 184 -20.48 40.70 -3.76
C GLN A 184 -21.92 40.33 -3.32
N VAL A 185 -21.96 39.83 -2.06
CA VAL A 185 -22.97 39.98 -0.98
C VAL A 185 -23.85 38.76 -0.62
N ASN A 186 -23.63 38.34 0.64
CA ASN A 186 -24.47 37.66 1.65
C ASN A 186 -24.98 36.22 1.48
N ASP A 187 -24.94 35.52 2.64
CA ASP A 187 -25.85 34.51 3.24
C ASP A 187 -26.65 33.60 2.28
N ASP A 188 -26.80 32.29 2.47
CA ASP A 188 -26.92 31.52 3.70
C ASP A 188 -26.97 30.01 3.33
N GLU A 189 -26.74 29.17 4.35
CA GLU A 189 -27.15 27.76 4.53
C GLU A 189 -26.89 26.69 3.44
N THR A 190 -26.02 25.73 3.78
CA THR A 190 -25.92 24.41 3.15
C THR A 190 -26.52 23.36 4.08
N GLU A 191 -27.61 22.73 3.66
CA GLU A 191 -28.26 21.61 4.35
C GLU A 191 -27.43 20.32 4.21
N ASP A 192 -27.06 19.73 5.35
CA ASP A 192 -26.31 18.47 5.48
C ASP A 192 -27.30 17.30 5.60
N PHE A 193 -27.22 16.33 4.68
CA PHE A 193 -27.83 15.01 4.82
C PHE A 193 -27.13 14.23 5.95
N GLU A 194 -27.80 13.93 7.07
CA GLU A 194 -27.27 13.10 8.15
C GLU A 194 -27.69 11.62 7.98
N SER A 195 -26.67 10.75 7.83
CA SER A 195 -26.76 9.30 8.02
C SER A 195 -26.37 8.97 9.46
N PRO A 196 -27.06 8.06 10.17
CA PRO A 196 -26.86 7.85 11.59
C PRO A 196 -25.68 6.91 11.84
N GLU A 197 -24.58 7.37 12.46
CA GLU A 197 -23.73 6.41 13.18
C GLU A 197 -22.78 6.95 14.26
N SER A 198 -22.73 6.13 15.32
CA SER A 198 -21.67 5.77 16.28
C SER A 198 -20.77 6.87 16.88
N GLN A 199 -20.90 7.06 18.20
CA GLN A 199 -20.07 7.95 19.02
C GLN A 199 -18.72 7.31 19.35
N GLU A 200 -17.63 7.84 18.78
CA GLU A 200 -16.26 7.60 19.23
C GLU A 200 -15.71 8.78 20.07
N PRO A 201 -14.87 8.50 21.09
CA PRO A 201 -14.31 9.52 21.99
C PRO A 201 -13.33 10.50 21.30
N PRO A 202 -13.05 11.68 21.90
CA PRO A 202 -12.25 12.72 21.28
C PRO A 202 -10.77 12.33 21.22
N VAL A 203 -10.35 11.78 20.08
CA VAL A 203 -8.95 11.49 19.76
C VAL A 203 -8.20 12.83 19.58
N THR A 204 -7.10 13.00 20.30
CA THR A 204 -6.17 14.14 20.21
C THR A 204 -5.73 14.37 18.76
N ALA A 205 -5.78 15.63 18.30
CA ALA A 205 -5.64 16.03 16.90
C ALA A 205 -4.27 15.77 16.22
N ALA A 206 -3.34 15.06 16.86
CA ALA A 206 -1.98 14.81 16.35
C ALA A 206 -1.80 13.48 15.60
N THR A 207 -2.87 12.68 15.43
CA THR A 207 -2.75 11.29 14.93
C THR A 207 -3.35 11.05 13.53
N LYS A 208 -3.68 12.09 12.74
CA LYS A 208 -4.50 11.93 11.53
C LYS A 208 -3.77 11.95 10.17
N SER A 209 -2.45 12.12 10.10
CA SER A 209 -1.71 12.03 8.81
C SER A 209 -1.22 10.62 8.45
N THR A 210 -1.63 9.61 9.20
CA THR A 210 -1.06 8.24 9.17
C THR A 210 -1.11 7.55 7.80
N PRO A 211 -2.21 7.62 7.02
CA PRO A 211 -2.31 6.82 5.79
C PRO A 211 -1.36 7.28 4.69
N GLY A 212 -1.14 8.60 4.56
CA GLY A 212 -0.30 9.15 3.50
C GLY A 212 1.17 8.83 3.71
N CYS A 213 1.66 8.98 4.95
CA CYS A 213 3.05 8.65 5.30
C CYS A 213 3.35 7.18 5.00
N PHE A 214 2.45 6.29 5.41
CA PHE A 214 2.57 4.85 5.16
C PHE A 214 2.70 4.51 3.66
N VAL A 215 1.87 5.11 2.80
CA VAL A 215 1.94 4.88 1.35
C VAL A 215 3.27 5.37 0.77
N CYS A 216 3.70 6.59 1.13
CA CYS A 216 4.97 7.15 0.64
C CYS A 216 6.17 6.31 1.09
N MET A 217 6.20 5.86 2.35
CA MET A 217 7.28 5.01 2.86
C MET A 217 7.29 3.65 2.20
N SER A 218 6.12 3.02 2.00
CA SER A 218 6.00 1.76 1.27
C SER A 218 6.53 1.86 -0.17
N ALA A 219 6.25 2.99 -0.84
CA ALA A 219 6.78 3.25 -2.19
C ALA A 219 8.31 3.43 -2.18
N MET A 220 8.85 4.21 -1.23
CA MET A 220 10.30 4.40 -1.08
C MET A 220 11.01 3.07 -0.77
N MET A 221 10.47 2.26 0.15
CA MET A 221 11.02 0.95 0.50
C MET A 221 11.03 0.00 -0.70
N GLN A 222 9.94 -0.07 -1.46
CA GLN A 222 9.88 -0.91 -2.68
C GLN A 222 10.91 -0.44 -3.73
N SER A 223 11.06 0.88 -3.90
CA SER A 223 12.01 1.44 -4.87
C SER A 223 13.47 1.09 -4.53
N THR A 224 13.79 0.98 -3.24
CA THR A 224 15.13 0.63 -2.77
C THR A 224 15.32 -0.89 -2.70
N ASN A 225 14.27 -1.66 -2.41
CA ASN A 225 14.30 -3.10 -2.38
C ASN A 225 12.96 -3.68 -2.85
N GLN A 226 12.96 -4.30 -4.04
CA GLN A 226 11.76 -4.91 -4.64
C GLN A 226 11.08 -5.97 -3.78
N ARG A 227 11.77 -6.50 -2.74
CA ARG A 227 11.20 -7.45 -1.77
C ARG A 227 10.36 -6.78 -0.67
N CYS A 228 10.37 -5.46 -0.58
CA CYS A 228 9.53 -4.68 0.34
C CYS A 228 8.27 -4.22 -0.41
N ASN A 229 7.46 -5.17 -0.86
CA ASN A 229 6.29 -4.91 -1.71
C ASN A 229 4.96 -5.21 -1.00
N ALA A 230 4.93 -5.20 0.35
CA ALA A 230 3.78 -5.59 1.15
C ALA A 230 2.49 -4.85 0.75
N LEU A 231 2.56 -3.51 0.74
CA LEU A 231 1.42 -2.67 0.36
C LEU A 231 1.00 -2.90 -1.08
N GLN A 232 1.95 -2.98 -2.00
CA GLN A 232 1.68 -3.20 -3.43
C GLN A 232 1.06 -4.58 -3.67
N SER A 233 1.47 -5.59 -2.92
CA SER A 233 0.87 -6.92 -2.95
C SER A 233 -0.55 -6.93 -2.40
N LEU A 234 -0.79 -6.27 -1.25
CA LEU A 234 -2.13 -6.11 -0.68
C LEU A 234 -3.08 -5.40 -1.64
N ILE A 235 -2.65 -4.27 -2.21
CA ILE A 235 -3.45 -3.52 -3.18
C ILE A 235 -3.70 -4.35 -4.43
N GLY A 236 -2.69 -5.05 -4.95
CA GLY A 236 -2.83 -5.88 -6.13
C GLY A 236 -3.83 -7.03 -5.93
N LEU A 237 -3.74 -7.72 -4.80
CA LEU A 237 -4.66 -8.80 -4.45
C LEU A 237 -6.07 -8.30 -4.17
N PHE A 238 -6.22 -7.16 -3.48
CA PHE A 238 -7.51 -6.53 -3.27
C PHE A 238 -8.18 -6.16 -4.59
N LEU A 239 -7.45 -5.50 -5.51
CA LEU A 239 -7.98 -5.15 -6.83
C LEU A 239 -8.39 -6.40 -7.61
N HIS A 240 -7.58 -7.45 -7.56
CA HIS A 240 -7.93 -8.72 -8.19
C HIS A 240 -9.19 -9.35 -7.59
N ALA A 241 -9.33 -9.37 -6.26
CA ALA A 241 -10.52 -9.88 -5.57
C ALA A 241 -11.79 -9.07 -5.88
N CYS A 242 -11.64 -7.76 -6.15
CA CYS A 242 -12.74 -6.90 -6.60
C CYS A 242 -13.03 -7.02 -8.11
N ASN A 243 -12.44 -7.99 -8.81
CA ASN A 243 -12.54 -8.14 -10.27
C ASN A 243 -12.18 -6.84 -11.02
N ALA A 244 -11.22 -6.07 -10.49
CA ALA A 244 -10.77 -4.85 -11.16
C ALA A 244 -10.23 -5.21 -12.56
N PRO A 245 -10.51 -4.39 -13.59
CA PRO A 245 -10.04 -4.64 -14.94
C PRO A 245 -8.54 -4.81 -14.96
N GLU A 246 -8.04 -5.77 -15.76
CA GLU A 246 -6.61 -6.05 -15.82
C GLU A 246 -5.79 -4.79 -16.16
N THR A 247 -6.32 -3.95 -17.05
CA THR A 247 -5.72 -2.66 -17.42
C THR A 247 -5.61 -1.68 -16.24
N ALA A 248 -6.55 -1.69 -15.29
CA ALA A 248 -6.49 -0.87 -14.09
C ALA A 248 -5.43 -1.38 -13.11
N VAL A 249 -5.32 -2.72 -12.97
CA VAL A 249 -4.28 -3.36 -12.16
C VAL A 249 -2.90 -3.12 -12.75
N GLU A 250 -2.73 -3.28 -14.07
CA GLU A 250 -1.49 -2.99 -14.79
C GLU A 250 -1.10 -1.51 -14.68
N LEU A 251 -2.05 -0.59 -14.86
CA LEU A 251 -1.79 0.85 -14.70
C LEU A 251 -1.27 1.15 -13.29
N ARG A 252 -1.90 0.60 -12.25
CA ARG A 252 -1.45 0.78 -10.87
C ARG A 252 -0.12 0.10 -10.59
N ALA A 253 0.17 -1.03 -11.24
CA ALA A 253 1.47 -1.67 -11.18
C ALA A 253 2.55 -0.80 -11.82
N HIS A 254 2.26 -0.18 -12.97
CA HIS A 254 3.16 0.77 -13.64
C HIS A 254 3.43 2.03 -12.82
N ILE A 255 2.48 2.50 -12.02
CA ILE A 255 2.67 3.64 -11.10
C ILE A 255 3.40 3.21 -9.80
N GLY A 256 3.60 1.90 -9.57
CA GLY A 256 4.26 1.37 -8.37
C GLY A 256 3.34 1.26 -7.15
N VAL A 257 2.02 1.30 -7.36
CA VAL A 257 1.01 1.21 -6.30
C VAL A 257 0.52 -0.24 -6.12
N SER A 258 0.69 -1.09 -7.15
CA SER A 258 0.30 -2.51 -7.14
C SER A 258 1.44 -3.40 -7.63
N ILE A 259 1.38 -4.70 -7.33
CA ILE A 259 2.15 -5.70 -8.08
C ILE A 259 1.52 -5.96 -9.46
N SER A 260 2.30 -6.54 -10.38
CA SER A 260 1.83 -6.90 -11.72
C SER A 260 0.76 -8.00 -11.67
N THR A 261 -0.07 -8.05 -12.71
CA THR A 261 -1.11 -9.09 -12.88
C THR A 261 -0.48 -10.49 -12.96
N SER A 262 0.69 -10.62 -13.59
CA SER A 262 1.48 -11.85 -13.56
C SER A 262 1.89 -12.26 -12.15
N ALA A 263 2.35 -11.33 -11.30
CA ALA A 263 2.71 -11.62 -9.91
C ALA A 263 1.49 -12.00 -9.05
N ILE A 264 0.33 -11.41 -9.34
CA ILE A 264 -0.94 -11.79 -8.70
C ILE A 264 -1.32 -13.21 -9.10
N ARG A 265 -1.29 -13.54 -10.40
CA ARG A 265 -1.56 -14.90 -10.88
C ARG A 265 -0.59 -15.91 -10.30
N ASP A 266 0.71 -15.60 -10.27
CA ASP A 266 1.74 -16.45 -9.63
C ASP A 266 1.43 -16.67 -8.14
N ALA A 267 0.90 -15.67 -7.44
CA ALA A 267 0.55 -15.78 -6.02
C ALA A 267 -0.73 -16.61 -5.79
N ILE A 268 -1.71 -16.55 -6.71
CA ILE A 268 -2.99 -17.25 -6.59
C ILE A 268 -2.94 -18.68 -7.17
N SER A 269 -2.09 -18.91 -8.17
CA SER A 269 -1.93 -20.22 -8.80
C SER A 269 -1.00 -21.12 -7.99
N THR A 270 -1.52 -21.74 -6.93
CA THR A 270 -0.84 -22.89 -6.30
C THR A 270 -0.97 -24.12 -7.20
N TYR A 271 0.06 -24.37 -8.00
CA TYR A 271 0.29 -25.70 -8.55
C TYR A 271 0.89 -26.58 -7.44
N ALA A 272 0.12 -27.56 -6.97
CA ALA A 272 0.66 -28.58 -6.08
C ALA A 272 1.36 -29.64 -6.96
N PHE A 273 2.66 -29.44 -7.24
CA PHE A 273 3.49 -30.50 -7.78
C PHE A 273 4.03 -31.34 -6.63
N ASP A 274 3.83 -32.65 -6.68
CA ASP A 274 4.37 -33.61 -5.72
C ASP A 274 5.34 -34.55 -6.42
N ASN A 275 6.52 -34.77 -5.82
CA ASN A 275 7.49 -35.74 -6.33
C ASN A 275 7.33 -37.03 -5.53
N ILE A 276 6.76 -38.05 -6.16
CA ILE A 276 6.51 -39.35 -5.59
C ILE A 276 7.61 -40.31 -6.01
N ASP A 277 8.41 -40.71 -5.03
CA ASP A 277 9.43 -41.74 -5.20
C ASP A 277 8.84 -43.12 -4.85
N MET A 278 8.79 -44.02 -5.82
CA MET A 278 8.31 -45.40 -5.62
C MET A 278 9.48 -46.38 -5.69
N ASP A 279 9.71 -47.12 -4.59
CA ASP A 279 10.66 -48.24 -4.56
C ASP A 279 9.92 -49.56 -4.87
N LEU A 280 10.12 -50.07 -6.09
CA LEU A 280 9.48 -51.30 -6.56
C LEU A 280 10.26 -52.53 -6.06
N LYS A 281 10.00 -52.93 -4.81
CA LYS A 281 10.70 -54.05 -4.14
C LYS A 281 10.50 -55.44 -4.75
N ASN A 282 9.56 -55.60 -5.71
CA ASN A 282 9.19 -56.90 -6.28
C ASN A 282 9.60 -57.09 -7.74
N ALA A 283 10.42 -56.20 -8.31
CA ALA A 283 10.99 -56.43 -9.64
C ALA A 283 12.01 -57.58 -9.55
N THR A 284 11.65 -58.78 -10.04
CA THR A 284 12.60 -59.88 -10.21
C THR A 284 13.73 -59.42 -11.14
N LEU A 285 14.89 -59.14 -10.55
CA LEU A 285 16.11 -58.75 -11.27
C LEU A 285 16.47 -59.85 -12.26
N THR A 286 16.22 -59.61 -13.55
CA THR A 286 16.80 -60.42 -14.62
C THR A 286 18.23 -59.95 -14.85
N LEU A 287 19.14 -60.90 -15.15
CA LEU A 287 20.59 -60.68 -15.28
C LEU A 287 20.94 -59.54 -16.27
N GLU A 288 20.03 -59.23 -17.20
CA GLU A 288 20.25 -58.26 -18.28
C GLU A 288 19.75 -56.84 -17.94
N ASN A 289 19.00 -56.63 -16.85
CA ASN A 289 18.43 -55.32 -16.50
C ASN A 289 18.49 -55.04 -14.98
N ALA A 290 19.65 -54.59 -14.50
CA ALA A 290 19.77 -53.95 -13.19
C ALA A 290 19.26 -52.50 -13.28
N LEU A 291 17.97 -52.34 -13.58
CA LEU A 291 17.33 -51.02 -13.52
C LEU A 291 17.23 -50.58 -12.05
N PRO A 292 17.39 -49.28 -11.74
CA PRO A 292 17.17 -48.76 -10.40
C PRO A 292 15.75 -49.11 -9.94
N THR A 293 15.62 -49.70 -8.75
CA THR A 293 14.30 -50.05 -8.17
C THR A 293 13.50 -48.81 -7.77
N LEU A 294 14.19 -47.66 -7.66
CA LEU A 294 13.62 -46.37 -7.32
C LEU A 294 13.20 -45.63 -8.60
N ILE A 295 11.91 -45.40 -8.74
CA ILE A 295 11.32 -44.57 -9.80
C ILE A 295 10.92 -43.24 -9.18
N HIS A 296 11.43 -42.13 -9.73
CA HIS A 296 11.07 -40.78 -9.29
C HIS A 296 9.99 -40.23 -10.22
N LEU A 297 8.75 -40.13 -9.75
CA LEU A 297 7.62 -39.62 -10.52
C LEU A 297 7.24 -38.23 -10.02
N THR A 298 7.06 -37.27 -10.92
CA THR A 298 6.43 -36.00 -10.58
C THR A 298 4.94 -36.07 -10.93
N SER A 299 4.08 -35.85 -9.95
CA SER A 299 2.63 -35.63 -10.09
C SER A 299 2.30 -34.15 -9.92
N GLY A 300 1.13 -33.74 -10.39
CA GLY A 300 0.55 -32.44 -10.08
C GLY A 300 -0.91 -32.63 -9.67
N THR A 301 -1.43 -31.75 -8.82
CA THR A 301 -2.88 -31.67 -8.59
C THR A 301 -3.38 -30.29 -8.98
N PHE A 302 -4.38 -30.26 -9.85
CA PHE A 302 -5.10 -29.06 -10.25
C PHE A 302 -6.34 -28.88 -9.37
N LEU A 303 -6.49 -27.72 -8.77
CA LEU A 303 -7.68 -27.34 -8.02
C LEU A 303 -8.56 -26.48 -8.93
N GLN A 304 -9.64 -27.07 -9.45
CA GLN A 304 -10.53 -26.37 -10.37
C GLN A 304 -11.46 -25.43 -9.58
N LEU A 305 -11.57 -24.17 -10.02
CA LEU A 305 -12.51 -23.19 -9.47
C LEU A 305 -13.95 -23.61 -9.80
N GLN A 306 -14.52 -24.50 -8.99
CA GLN A 306 -15.86 -25.05 -9.21
C GLN A 306 -16.89 -24.43 -8.27
N HIS A 307 -17.33 -23.21 -8.59
CA HIS A 307 -18.55 -22.64 -8.03
C HIS A 307 -19.33 -21.93 -9.12
N SER A 308 -20.18 -22.67 -9.85
CA SER A 308 -21.18 -22.13 -10.79
C SER A 308 -20.66 -21.06 -11.76
N VAL A 309 -19.35 -21.04 -12.04
CA VAL A 309 -18.76 -20.20 -13.07
C VAL A 309 -19.09 -20.89 -14.38
N THR A 310 -20.21 -20.46 -14.95
CA THR A 310 -20.66 -20.92 -16.25
C THR A 310 -19.83 -20.24 -17.34
N LEU A 311 -19.86 -20.80 -18.54
CA LEU A 311 -19.22 -20.17 -19.69
C LEU A 311 -19.84 -18.79 -19.96
N GLU A 312 -21.12 -18.60 -19.59
CA GLU A 312 -21.80 -17.30 -19.55
C GLU A 312 -21.13 -16.29 -18.59
N ASP A 313 -20.63 -16.73 -17.43
CA ASP A 313 -19.92 -15.85 -16.48
C ASP A 313 -18.52 -15.43 -16.98
N LEU A 314 -17.99 -16.14 -17.97
CA LEU A 314 -16.74 -15.85 -18.67
C LEU A 314 -16.95 -15.13 -20.02
N GLN A 315 -18.18 -14.87 -20.45
CA GLN A 315 -18.46 -14.16 -21.73
C GLN A 315 -17.89 -12.75 -21.75
N CYS A 316 -17.73 -12.13 -20.57
CA CYS A 316 -17.08 -10.83 -20.47
C CYS A 316 -15.61 -10.91 -20.91
N ALA A 317 -14.94 -12.06 -20.81
CA ALA A 317 -13.57 -12.26 -21.23
C ALA A 317 -13.42 -12.24 -22.76
N ASP A 318 -14.35 -12.86 -23.51
CA ASP A 318 -14.38 -12.81 -24.97
C ASP A 318 -14.74 -11.41 -25.50
N GLU A 319 -15.66 -10.73 -24.81
CA GLU A 319 -16.02 -9.34 -25.12
C GLU A 319 -14.87 -8.38 -24.77
N LEU A 320 -14.17 -8.59 -23.65
CA LEU A 320 -12.97 -7.84 -23.27
C LEU A 320 -11.82 -8.10 -24.24
N TRP A 321 -11.62 -9.35 -24.67
CA TRP A 321 -10.55 -9.72 -25.61
C TRP A 321 -10.82 -9.16 -27.00
N SER A 322 -12.05 -9.25 -27.52
CA SER A 322 -12.43 -8.65 -28.80
C SER A 322 -12.32 -7.11 -28.80
N LYS A 323 -12.50 -6.47 -27.64
CA LYS A 323 -12.34 -5.01 -27.45
C LYS A 323 -10.93 -4.59 -27.02
N SER A 324 -10.07 -5.53 -26.66
CA SER A 324 -8.72 -5.28 -26.15
C SER A 324 -7.85 -4.63 -27.23
N LYS A 325 -7.03 -3.65 -26.86
CA LYS A 325 -6.04 -3.03 -27.77
C LYS A 325 -4.91 -3.97 -28.16
N LEU A 326 -4.77 -5.09 -27.42
CA LEU A 326 -3.74 -6.10 -27.63
C LEU A 326 -4.20 -7.27 -28.51
N ASN A 327 -5.48 -7.31 -28.88
CA ASN A 327 -5.99 -8.32 -29.80
C ASN A 327 -5.62 -7.92 -31.25
N PRO A 328 -4.75 -8.69 -31.94
CA PRO A 328 -4.30 -8.37 -33.29
C PRO A 328 -5.42 -8.38 -34.33
N ASP A 329 -6.54 -9.05 -34.05
CA ASP A 329 -7.68 -9.20 -34.95
C ASP A 329 -8.79 -8.16 -34.69
N ARG A 330 -8.51 -7.13 -33.88
CA ARG A 330 -9.50 -6.11 -33.51
C ARG A 330 -9.92 -5.29 -34.73
N THR A 331 -11.19 -5.44 -35.14
CA THR A 331 -11.75 -4.78 -36.33
C THR A 331 -12.43 -3.43 -36.07
N SER A 332 -12.68 -3.03 -34.81
CA SER A 332 -13.37 -1.77 -34.49
C SER A 332 -12.65 -0.86 -33.48
N THR A 333 -12.61 0.43 -33.80
CA THR A 333 -12.17 1.52 -32.92
C THR A 333 -13.33 1.99 -32.04
N HIS A 334 -13.66 1.22 -31.00
CA HIS A 334 -14.57 1.71 -29.95
C HIS A 334 -13.96 2.87 -29.15
N ALA A 335 -14.79 3.88 -28.84
CA ALA A 335 -14.47 4.96 -27.93
C ALA A 335 -14.17 4.43 -26.51
N PRO A 336 -13.31 5.09 -25.73
CA PRO A 336 -12.95 4.66 -24.38
C PRO A 336 -14.17 4.52 -23.46
N VAL A 337 -14.20 3.42 -22.69
CA VAL A 337 -15.26 3.10 -21.73
C VAL A 337 -15.22 4.12 -20.57
N SER A 338 -16.38 4.72 -20.27
CA SER A 338 -16.53 5.68 -19.17
C SER A 338 -16.52 4.97 -17.82
N ASN A 339 -16.00 5.62 -16.76
CA ASN A 339 -16.06 5.10 -15.38
C ASN A 339 -17.48 4.77 -14.92
N THR A 340 -18.51 5.42 -15.47
CA THR A 340 -19.92 5.12 -15.17
C THR A 340 -20.40 3.78 -15.74
N GLN A 341 -19.78 3.28 -16.80
CA GLN A 341 -20.11 1.96 -17.36
C GLN A 341 -19.50 0.82 -16.53
N PHE A 342 -18.37 1.05 -15.85
CA PHE A 342 -17.79 0.06 -14.93
C PHE A 342 -18.68 -0.21 -13.71
N ALA A 343 -19.38 0.82 -13.21
CA ALA A 343 -20.35 0.68 -12.13
C ALA A 343 -21.60 -0.14 -12.51
N GLN A 344 -21.83 -0.41 -13.80
CA GLN A 344 -23.02 -1.11 -14.30
C GLN A 344 -22.77 -2.59 -14.63
N ILE A 345 -21.53 -3.09 -14.46
CA ILE A 345 -21.17 -4.49 -14.82
C ILE A 345 -21.86 -5.51 -13.91
N HIS A 346 -22.22 -5.12 -12.69
CA HIS A 346 -23.10 -5.90 -11.81
C HIS A 346 -24.30 -5.04 -11.42
N PRO A 347 -25.46 -5.19 -12.08
CA PRO A 347 -26.65 -4.43 -11.71
C PRO A 347 -27.01 -4.75 -10.26
N GLU A 348 -27.03 -3.72 -9.41
CA GLU A 348 -27.36 -3.90 -8.01
C GLU A 348 -28.77 -4.47 -7.87
N THR A 349 -28.93 -5.49 -7.02
CA THR A 349 -30.25 -5.94 -6.62
C THR A 349 -30.85 -4.86 -5.70
N PRO A 350 -31.95 -4.18 -6.10
CA PRO A 350 -32.46 -3.02 -5.40
C PRO A 350 -33.04 -3.31 -4.00
N ASN A 351 -33.03 -4.57 -3.56
CA ASN A 351 -33.68 -5.04 -2.34
C ASN A 351 -32.72 -5.84 -1.44
N HIS A 352 -31.52 -5.34 -1.17
CA HIS A 352 -30.72 -5.92 -0.08
C HIS A 352 -31.27 -5.43 1.27
N PRO A 353 -31.48 -6.31 2.28
CA PRO A 353 -32.10 -5.94 3.56
C PRO A 353 -31.42 -4.78 4.31
N LEU A 354 -30.11 -4.59 4.05
CA LEU A 354 -29.28 -3.57 4.69
C LEU A 354 -29.20 -2.26 3.89
N GLY A 355 -29.74 -2.18 2.67
CA GLY A 355 -29.64 -0.99 1.81
C GLY A 355 -28.22 -0.62 1.36
N LEU A 356 -27.22 -1.47 1.62
CA LEU A 356 -25.81 -1.25 1.32
C LEU A 356 -25.45 -1.66 -0.11
N LEU A 357 -24.60 -0.86 -0.77
CA LEU A 357 -23.98 -1.20 -2.05
C LEU A 357 -23.14 -2.49 -1.91
N GLN A 358 -22.86 -3.18 -3.01
CA GLN A 358 -22.11 -4.45 -2.97
C GLN A 358 -20.70 -4.29 -2.35
N CYS A 359 -20.03 -3.17 -2.62
CA CYS A 359 -18.74 -2.84 -2.03
C CYS A 359 -18.83 -2.53 -0.53
N GLU A 360 -19.92 -1.90 -0.08
CA GLU A 360 -20.17 -1.60 1.34
C GLU A 360 -20.46 -2.86 2.14
N ARG A 361 -21.13 -3.85 1.53
CA ARG A 361 -21.37 -5.18 2.13
C ARG A 361 -20.08 -5.95 2.38
N PHE A 362 -19.13 -5.91 1.44
CA PHE A 362 -17.83 -6.54 1.60
C PHE A 362 -17.07 -5.97 2.81
N ILE A 363 -17.09 -4.64 2.96
CA ILE A 363 -16.42 -3.95 4.07
C ILE A 363 -17.17 -4.18 5.40
N HIS A 364 -18.50 -4.18 5.39
CA HIS A 364 -19.33 -4.44 6.58
C HIS A 364 -19.10 -5.86 7.13
N ASN A 365 -19.07 -6.87 6.26
CA ASN A 365 -18.84 -8.27 6.64
C ASN A 365 -17.42 -8.55 7.16
N LEU A 366 -16.44 -7.71 6.81
CA LEU A 366 -15.08 -7.79 7.35
C LEU A 366 -14.97 -7.19 8.77
N ARG A 367 -15.88 -6.29 9.17
CA ARG A 367 -15.81 -5.55 10.43
C ARG A 367 -16.63 -6.16 11.55
N GLU A 368 -17.82 -6.68 11.26
CA GLU A 368 -18.65 -7.32 12.27
C GLU A 368 -18.40 -8.83 12.31
N ALA A 369 -17.83 -9.33 13.43
CA ALA A 369 -17.42 -10.73 13.64
C ALA A 369 -18.56 -11.77 13.68
N LYS A 370 -19.74 -11.43 13.15
CA LYS A 370 -20.81 -12.38 12.86
C LYS A 370 -20.99 -12.39 11.34
N PRO A 371 -20.27 -13.26 10.61
CA PRO A 371 -20.62 -13.49 9.22
C PRO A 371 -22.10 -13.81 9.17
N GLU A 372 -22.87 -13.00 8.46
CA GLU A 372 -24.22 -13.36 8.05
C GLU A 372 -24.12 -14.77 7.45
N VAL A 373 -25.13 -15.62 7.64
CA VAL A 373 -25.17 -16.91 6.94
C VAL A 373 -25.30 -16.56 5.46
N ILE A 374 -24.16 -16.32 4.80
CA ILE A 374 -24.03 -16.34 3.34
C ILE A 374 -24.77 -17.60 2.95
N ASP A 375 -25.80 -17.47 2.11
CA ASP A 375 -26.54 -18.60 1.53
C ASP A 375 -25.56 -19.74 1.36
N GLY A 376 -25.72 -20.77 2.21
CA GLY A 376 -24.61 -21.61 2.64
C GLY A 376 -23.73 -21.92 1.45
N ILE A 377 -22.48 -21.41 1.44
CA ILE A 377 -21.50 -21.73 0.38
C ILE A 377 -21.65 -23.23 0.22
N PRO A 378 -22.13 -23.71 -0.95
CA PRO A 378 -22.46 -25.11 -1.09
C PRO A 378 -21.25 -25.90 -0.58
N LEU A 379 -21.46 -26.87 0.29
CA LEU A 379 -20.41 -27.80 0.71
C LEU A 379 -20.06 -28.69 -0.50
N THR A 380 -19.53 -28.08 -1.54
CA THR A 380 -19.07 -28.71 -2.74
C THR A 380 -17.59 -28.97 -2.55
N LYS A 381 -17.25 -30.26 -2.52
CA LYS A 381 -15.87 -30.71 -2.50
C LYS A 381 -15.19 -30.12 -3.73
N SER A 382 -14.11 -29.36 -3.52
CA SER A 382 -13.22 -28.93 -4.60
C SER A 382 -12.86 -30.14 -5.43
N GLN A 383 -13.19 -30.14 -6.72
CA GLN A 383 -12.73 -31.19 -7.61
C GLN A 383 -11.24 -30.99 -7.86
N GLN A 384 -10.49 -31.97 -7.40
CA GLN A 384 -9.07 -32.07 -7.65
C GLN A 384 -8.91 -32.91 -8.91
N LYS A 385 -8.31 -32.34 -9.94
CA LYS A 385 -7.92 -33.10 -11.12
C LYS A 385 -6.45 -33.47 -10.97
N HIS A 386 -6.20 -34.74 -10.70
CA HIS A 386 -4.85 -35.26 -10.64
C HIS A 386 -4.26 -35.27 -12.05
N VAL A 387 -3.05 -34.75 -12.16
CA VAL A 387 -2.24 -34.76 -13.37
C VAL A 387 -1.45 -36.07 -13.37
N GLN A 388 -1.36 -36.70 -14.53
CA GLN A 388 -0.64 -37.94 -14.76
C GLN A 388 0.79 -37.82 -14.24
N MET A 389 1.18 -38.82 -13.45
CA MET A 389 2.53 -38.97 -12.94
C MET A 389 3.50 -39.24 -14.07
N MET A 390 4.62 -38.52 -14.10
CA MET A 390 5.64 -38.67 -15.15
C MET A 390 7.04 -38.83 -14.57
N ASP A 391 7.82 -39.69 -15.22
CA ASP A 391 9.21 -39.97 -14.89
C ASP A 391 10.11 -38.84 -15.42
N THR A 392 10.36 -37.83 -14.59
CA THR A 392 11.10 -36.60 -14.93
C THR A 392 12.64 -36.69 -14.94
N PRO A 393 13.33 -37.60 -14.24
CA PRO A 393 14.79 -37.68 -14.25
C PRO A 393 15.41 -37.94 -15.62
N CYS A 394 14.72 -38.70 -16.48
CA CYS A 394 15.25 -39.14 -17.78
C CYS A 394 15.01 -38.13 -18.91
N LEU A 395 14.33 -37.01 -18.63
CA LEU A 395 13.91 -36.04 -19.64
C LEU A 395 14.94 -34.91 -19.82
N THR A 396 15.21 -34.57 -21.08
CA THR A 396 15.92 -33.34 -21.46
C THR A 396 15.10 -32.09 -21.08
N ALA A 397 15.74 -30.92 -21.01
CA ALA A 397 15.04 -29.67 -20.68
C ALA A 397 13.86 -29.35 -21.64
N ALA A 398 14.01 -29.64 -22.93
CA ALA A 398 12.95 -29.49 -23.91
C ALA A 398 11.78 -30.46 -23.67
N GLN A 399 12.08 -31.71 -23.29
CA GLN A 399 11.04 -32.68 -22.93
C GLN A 399 10.33 -32.30 -21.63
N LYS A 400 11.03 -31.74 -20.64
CA LYS A 400 10.42 -31.21 -19.41
C LYS A 400 9.47 -30.05 -19.71
N ALA A 401 9.83 -29.15 -20.62
CA ALA A 401 8.95 -28.07 -21.06
C ALA A 401 7.70 -28.61 -21.77
N ALA A 402 7.85 -29.54 -22.72
CA ALA A 402 6.74 -30.18 -23.41
C ALA A 402 5.82 -30.97 -22.45
N VAL A 403 6.40 -31.56 -21.41
CA VAL A 403 5.66 -32.25 -20.34
C VAL A 403 4.86 -31.27 -19.49
N LEU A 404 5.45 -30.16 -19.06
CA LEU A 404 4.71 -29.12 -18.31
C LEU A 404 3.59 -28.51 -19.15
N GLU A 405 3.83 -28.32 -20.44
CA GLU A 405 2.82 -27.86 -21.40
C GLU A 405 1.69 -28.89 -21.55
N ASP A 406 1.99 -30.18 -21.64
CA ASP A 406 0.99 -31.26 -21.66
C ASP A 406 0.18 -31.34 -20.36
N MET A 407 0.85 -31.21 -19.22
CA MET A 407 0.22 -31.14 -17.89
C MET A 407 -0.74 -29.97 -17.79
N ALA A 408 -0.35 -28.78 -18.26
CA ALA A 408 -1.17 -27.58 -18.19
C ALA A 408 -2.33 -27.60 -19.20
N SER A 409 -2.03 -27.83 -20.49
CA SER A 409 -2.98 -27.69 -21.59
C SER A 409 -3.93 -28.88 -21.71
N LYS A 410 -3.40 -30.11 -21.69
CA LYS A 410 -4.18 -31.33 -21.97
C LYS A 410 -4.78 -31.92 -20.71
N GLN A 411 -4.00 -31.95 -19.62
CA GLN A 411 -4.42 -32.64 -18.41
C GLN A 411 -5.15 -31.71 -17.43
N GLY A 412 -4.66 -30.49 -17.24
CA GLY A 412 -5.30 -29.44 -16.45
C GLY A 412 -6.62 -28.95 -17.05
N GLY A 413 -6.89 -29.22 -18.33
CA GLY A 413 -8.10 -28.78 -19.02
C GLY A 413 -8.10 -27.29 -19.37
N VAL A 414 -6.92 -26.65 -19.36
CA VAL A 414 -6.77 -25.22 -19.69
C VAL A 414 -6.87 -24.98 -21.21
N GLY A 415 -6.85 -26.05 -22.02
CA GLY A 415 -6.84 -25.95 -23.48
C GLY A 415 -5.45 -25.62 -24.02
N ASP A 416 -5.19 -25.97 -25.28
CA ASP A 416 -3.97 -25.56 -25.97
C ASP A 416 -4.11 -24.08 -26.37
N PRO A 417 -3.22 -23.18 -25.90
CA PRO A 417 -3.30 -21.75 -26.21
C PRO A 417 -3.10 -21.42 -27.70
N HIS A 418 -2.68 -22.39 -28.51
CA HIS A 418 -2.46 -22.25 -29.95
C HIS A 418 -3.52 -22.92 -30.82
N ASP A 419 -4.52 -23.59 -30.21
CA ASP A 419 -5.55 -24.32 -30.94
C ASP A 419 -6.70 -23.39 -31.36
N ALA A 420 -6.51 -22.72 -32.49
CA ALA A 420 -7.51 -21.88 -33.15
C ALA A 420 -8.34 -22.71 -34.15
N GLY A 421 -9.32 -23.51 -33.70
CA GLY A 421 -10.14 -24.25 -34.67
C GLY A 421 -11.32 -25.13 -34.17
N ASP A 422 -12.52 -24.74 -34.61
CA ASP A 422 -13.66 -25.54 -35.11
C ASP A 422 -14.44 -26.55 -34.27
N ASN A 423 -14.08 -26.87 -33.02
CA ASN A 423 -14.86 -27.82 -32.19
C ASN A 423 -15.66 -27.17 -31.05
N ALA A 424 -16.45 -26.14 -31.36
CA ALA A 424 -17.25 -25.41 -30.38
C ALA A 424 -18.44 -26.20 -29.79
N GLU A 425 -18.93 -27.26 -30.44
CA GLU A 425 -20.10 -28.02 -29.93
C GLU A 425 -19.75 -29.18 -28.97
N ALA A 426 -18.48 -29.61 -28.90
CA ALA A 426 -18.06 -30.69 -27.98
C ALA A 426 -17.59 -30.18 -26.59
N LYS A 427 -17.58 -28.86 -26.36
CA LYS A 427 -17.07 -28.23 -25.13
C LYS A 427 -18.15 -27.72 -24.16
N LYS A 428 -19.43 -28.11 -24.35
CA LYS A 428 -20.48 -27.91 -23.34
C LYS A 428 -20.50 -29.05 -22.33
N LEU A 429 -19.55 -29.05 -21.41
CA LEU A 429 -19.63 -29.68 -20.09
C LEU A 429 -18.68 -28.98 -19.12
#